data_AF-A0A0G1V8J5-F1
#
_entry.id   AF-A0A0G1V8J5-F1
#
_cell.length_a   1.000
_cell.length_b   1.000
_cell.length_c   1.000
_cell.angle_alpha   90.00
_cell.angle_beta   90.00
_cell.angle_gamma   90.00
#
_symmetry.space_group_name_H-M   'P 1'
#
loop_
_entity.id
_entity.type
_entity.pdbx_description
1 polymer ?
#
loop_
_entity_poly.entity_id
_entity_poly.type
_entity_poly.pdbx_seq_one_letter_code
_entity_poly.pdbx_strand_id
1 'polypeptide(L)'
;MWTSLFLLDLARDDRIIGWGEVCYDLLSNNPFFKGKPYADRVKTNDEFRKKGYDIRRLVVMNALASVFFDRPLYSSDQFLRLYKTDDPNVRPHELSWRRLVQAGLAEVLPISKTKNRYAFVKYPGVSTTRILLDELKRRKTGE
;
A
#
# COMPACT_ATOMS: atom_id res chain seq x y z
N MET A 1 5.45 18.30 -12.19
CA MET A 1 6.59 17.37 -12.05
C MET A 1 6.00 16.02 -11.66
N TRP A 2 6.35 14.97 -12.42
CA TRP A 2 5.97 13.59 -12.15
C TRP A 2 7.18 12.86 -11.58
N THR A 3 6.98 12.10 -10.50
CA THR A 3 8.02 11.36 -9.80
C THR A 3 7.48 10.00 -9.39
N SER A 4 8.27 8.95 -9.59
CA SER A 4 7.96 7.60 -9.13
C SER A 4 9.09 7.02 -8.29
N LEU A 5 8.73 6.37 -7.18
CA LEU A 5 9.64 5.55 -6.38
C LEU A 5 9.29 4.07 -6.59
N PHE A 6 10.26 3.28 -7.03
CA PHE A 6 10.10 1.84 -7.24
C PHE A 6 10.65 1.06 -6.05
N LEU A 7 9.84 0.13 -5.55
CA LEU A 7 10.25 -0.86 -4.56
C LEU A 7 10.29 -2.23 -5.22
N LEU A 8 11.37 -2.93 -4.95
CA LEU A 8 11.56 -4.33 -5.30
C LEU A 8 11.78 -5.12 -4.01
N ASP A 9 10.91 -6.08 -3.75
CA ASP A 9 11.12 -7.03 -2.67
C ASP A 9 11.88 -8.22 -3.23
N LEU A 10 13.01 -8.53 -2.62
CA LEU A 10 13.85 -9.67 -2.95
C LEU A 10 13.80 -10.70 -1.82
N ALA A 11 13.71 -11.98 -2.19
CA ALA A 11 14.03 -13.08 -1.29
C ALA A 11 15.55 -13.21 -1.11
N ARG A 12 15.99 -14.10 -0.21
CA ARG A 12 17.42 -14.33 0.06
C ARG A 12 18.20 -14.87 -1.14
N ASP A 13 17.51 -15.48 -2.08
CA ASP A 13 18.02 -16.04 -3.33
C ASP A 13 17.87 -15.06 -4.51
N ASP A 14 17.74 -13.76 -4.24
CA ASP A 14 17.53 -12.67 -5.21
C ASP A 14 16.28 -12.80 -6.09
N ARG A 15 15.41 -13.76 -5.79
CA ARG A 15 14.12 -13.89 -6.48
C ARG A 15 13.21 -12.72 -6.11
N ILE A 16 12.62 -12.11 -7.12
CA ILE A 16 11.61 -11.05 -6.95
C ILE A 16 10.34 -11.66 -6.35
N ILE A 17 10.01 -11.26 -5.12
CA ILE A 17 8.77 -11.71 -4.43
C ILE A 17 7.61 -10.75 -4.64
N GLY A 18 7.92 -9.52 -5.02
CA GLY A 18 6.95 -8.51 -5.40
C GLY A 18 7.61 -7.18 -5.68
N TRP A 19 6.80 -6.23 -6.14
CA TRP A 19 7.23 -4.89 -6.44
C TRP A 19 6.07 -3.91 -6.24
N GLY A 20 6.40 -2.63 -6.13
CA GLY A 20 5.44 -1.56 -5.98
C GLY A 20 5.97 -0.23 -6.47
N GLU A 21 5.07 0.61 -6.97
CA GLU A 21 5.37 1.96 -7.41
C GLU A 21 4.59 2.97 -6.57
N VAL A 22 5.31 3.91 -5.96
CA VAL A 22 4.73 5.13 -5.38
C VAL A 22 4.81 6.22 -6.43
N CYS A 23 3.68 6.61 -6.99
CA CYS A 23 3.58 7.70 -7.96
C CYS A 23 3.28 9.01 -7.23
N TYR A 24 3.88 10.10 -7.67
CA TYR A 24 3.61 11.45 -7.19
C TYR A 24 3.56 12.42 -8.37
N ASP A 25 2.43 13.09 -8.54
CA ASP A 25 2.24 14.03 -9.65
C ASP A 25 1.59 15.34 -9.15
N LEU A 26 2.38 16.41 -9.19
CA LEU A 26 1.91 17.76 -8.83
C LEU A 26 0.91 18.33 -9.85
N LEU A 27 0.91 17.81 -11.07
CA LEU A 27 0.11 18.31 -12.20
C LEU A 27 -0.88 17.26 -12.70
N SER A 28 -1.23 16.29 -11.86
CA SER A 28 -2.13 15.20 -12.26
C SER A 28 -3.45 15.73 -12.81
N ASN A 29 -3.84 15.20 -13.98
CA ASN A 29 -5.15 15.44 -14.58
C ASN A 29 -6.28 14.83 -13.74
N ASN A 30 -5.97 13.95 -12.79
CA ASN A 30 -6.92 13.44 -11.81
C ASN A 30 -6.88 14.32 -10.55
N PRO A 31 -7.91 15.14 -10.27
CA PRO A 31 -7.90 16.09 -9.17
C PRO A 31 -7.66 15.45 -7.80
N PHE A 32 -8.02 14.18 -7.63
CA PHE A 32 -7.79 13.49 -6.37
C PHE A 32 -6.30 13.25 -6.09
N PHE A 33 -5.51 12.89 -7.11
CA PHE A 33 -4.09 12.55 -6.97
C PHE A 33 -3.16 13.76 -7.07
N LYS A 34 -3.68 14.92 -7.47
CA LYS A 34 -2.89 16.15 -7.56
C LYS A 34 -2.24 16.46 -6.21
N GLY A 35 -0.91 16.36 -6.17
CA GLY A 35 -0.11 16.59 -4.96
C GLY A 35 -0.27 15.53 -3.85
N LYS A 36 -0.79 14.34 -4.16
CA LYS A 36 -0.93 13.21 -3.23
C LYS A 36 -0.19 11.98 -3.76
N PRO A 37 0.76 11.40 -3.02
CA PRO A 37 1.45 10.21 -3.48
C PRO A 37 0.53 8.98 -3.39
N TYR A 38 0.55 8.13 -4.40
CA TYR A 38 -0.35 6.98 -4.47
C TYR A 38 0.33 5.72 -4.95
N ALA A 39 -0.15 4.57 -4.47
CA ALA A 39 0.21 3.27 -4.99
C ALA A 39 -0.61 2.98 -6.24
N ASP A 40 0.05 2.83 -7.39
CA ASP A 40 -0.63 2.56 -8.67
C ASP A 40 -0.43 1.14 -9.17
N ARG A 41 0.83 0.72 -9.30
CA ARG A 41 1.20 -0.59 -9.79
C ARG A 41 1.96 -1.33 -8.70
N VAL A 42 1.32 -2.33 -8.13
CA VAL A 42 1.91 -3.14 -7.05
C VAL A 42 1.52 -4.59 -7.28
N LYS A 43 2.50 -5.49 -7.21
CA LYS A 43 2.29 -6.93 -7.38
C LYS A 43 3.04 -7.67 -6.28
N THR A 44 2.38 -8.66 -5.69
CA THR A 44 3.01 -9.63 -4.79
C THR A 44 2.74 -11.00 -5.36
N ASN A 45 3.75 -11.86 -5.41
CA ASN A 45 3.54 -13.26 -5.75
C ASN A 45 2.60 -13.91 -4.71
N ASP A 46 1.67 -14.75 -5.15
CA ASP A 46 0.57 -15.29 -4.34
C ASP A 46 1.02 -16.04 -3.10
N GLU A 47 2.10 -16.82 -3.23
CA GLU A 47 2.73 -17.54 -2.13
C GLU A 47 3.16 -16.58 -1.00
N PHE A 48 3.68 -15.40 -1.37
CA PHE A 48 4.17 -14.39 -0.44
C PHE A 48 3.06 -13.45 0.04
N ARG A 49 2.02 -13.23 -0.75
CA ARG A 49 0.84 -12.48 -0.32
C ARG A 49 0.15 -13.15 0.86
N LYS A 50 -0.01 -14.47 0.85
CA LYS A 50 -0.55 -15.22 2.02
C LYS A 50 0.32 -15.05 3.26
N LYS A 51 1.60 -14.73 3.08
CA LYS A 51 2.56 -14.44 4.15
C LYS A 51 2.56 -12.94 4.57
N GLY A 52 1.69 -12.09 4.02
CA GLY A 52 1.51 -10.69 4.43
C GLY A 52 2.52 -9.70 3.85
N TYR A 53 3.30 -10.12 2.84
CA TYR A 53 4.30 -9.26 2.20
C TYR A 53 3.69 -8.09 1.43
N ASP A 54 2.45 -8.24 0.96
CA ASP A 54 1.67 -7.16 0.34
C ASP A 54 1.40 -6.01 1.31
N ILE A 55 0.97 -6.31 2.54
CA ILE A 55 0.72 -5.31 3.59
C ILE A 55 2.04 -4.66 4.01
N ARG A 56 3.08 -5.48 4.21
CA ARG A 56 4.42 -4.98 4.54
C ARG A 56 4.91 -3.98 3.49
N ARG A 57 4.72 -4.27 2.19
CA ARG A 57 5.12 -3.35 1.12
C ARG A 57 4.34 -2.05 1.17
N LEU A 58 3.02 -2.08 1.36
CA LEU A 58 2.21 -0.86 1.49
C LEU A 58 2.68 0.02 2.65
N VAL A 59 3.05 -0.59 3.78
CA VAL A 59 3.60 0.12 4.94
C VAL A 59 4.95 0.79 4.61
N VAL A 60 5.85 0.09 3.92
CA VAL A 60 7.14 0.67 3.49
C VAL A 60 6.93 1.78 2.46
N MET A 61 6.04 1.57 1.48
CA MET A 61 5.66 2.58 0.50
C MET A 61 5.09 3.84 1.17
N ASN A 62 4.32 3.68 2.25
CA ASN A 62 3.83 4.81 3.04
C ASN A 62 4.95 5.56 3.77
N ALA A 63 5.93 4.83 4.33
CA ALA A 63 7.10 5.46 4.93
C ALA A 63 7.87 6.30 3.89
N LEU A 64 8.06 5.78 2.68
CA LEU A 64 8.69 6.53 1.58
C LEU A 64 7.86 7.76 1.18
N ALA A 65 6.55 7.61 1.03
CA ALA A 65 5.67 8.74 0.75
C ALA A 65 5.78 9.84 1.83
N SER A 66 5.86 9.44 3.10
CA SER A 66 6.00 10.36 4.23
C SER A 66 7.37 11.06 4.22
N VAL A 67 8.45 10.34 3.91
CA VAL A 67 9.81 10.90 3.92
C VAL A 67 10.06 11.82 2.73
N PHE A 68 9.69 11.40 1.52
CA PHE A 68 10.02 12.14 0.30
C PHE A 68 9.01 13.25 -0.03
N PHE A 69 7.76 13.12 0.41
CA PHE A 69 6.70 14.03 0.02
C PHE A 69 5.98 14.69 1.20
N ASP A 70 6.27 14.33 2.46
CA ASP A 70 5.50 14.74 3.66
C ASP A 70 3.99 14.53 3.51
N ARG A 71 3.61 13.41 2.91
CA ARG A 71 2.21 13.04 2.67
C ARG A 71 2.00 11.54 2.92
N PRO A 72 0.81 11.14 3.39
CA PRO A 72 0.46 9.73 3.46
C PRO A 72 0.31 9.14 2.05
N LEU A 73 0.47 7.82 1.94
CA LEU A 73 0.20 7.08 0.72
C LEU A 73 -1.30 6.83 0.52
N TYR A 74 -1.77 7.07 -0.70
CA TYR A 74 -3.15 6.82 -1.13
C TYR A 74 -3.25 5.59 -2.04
N SER A 75 -4.40 4.92 -2.08
CA SER A 75 -4.68 3.86 -3.05
C SER A 75 -5.12 4.44 -4.39
N SER A 76 -4.66 3.88 -5.52
CA SER A 76 -5.27 4.16 -6.83
C SER A 76 -6.42 3.20 -7.17
N ASP A 77 -7.38 3.65 -7.99
CA ASP A 77 -8.46 2.78 -8.47
C ASP A 77 -7.91 1.63 -9.34
N GLN A 78 -6.83 1.92 -10.08
CA GLN A 78 -6.14 0.93 -10.87
C GLN A 78 -5.53 -0.12 -9.96
N PHE A 79 -4.77 0.27 -8.94
CA PHE A 79 -4.22 -0.65 -7.94
C PHE A 79 -5.29 -1.56 -7.31
N LEU A 80 -6.43 -0.99 -6.90
CA LEU A 80 -7.50 -1.77 -6.26
C LEU A 80 -8.16 -2.79 -7.19
N ARG A 81 -8.07 -2.60 -8.51
CA ARG A 81 -8.82 -3.37 -9.53
C ARG A 81 -7.94 -4.20 -10.46
N LEU A 82 -6.63 -3.91 -10.55
CA LEU A 82 -5.72 -4.50 -11.53
C LEU A 82 -5.55 -6.00 -11.34
N TYR A 83 -5.46 -6.43 -10.07
CA TYR A 83 -5.21 -7.83 -9.75
C TYR A 83 -6.53 -8.57 -9.53
N LYS A 84 -6.82 -9.52 -10.43
CA LYS A 84 -7.97 -10.41 -10.39
C LYS A 84 -7.52 -11.81 -9.99
N THR A 85 -8.24 -12.41 -9.06
CA THR A 85 -8.17 -13.84 -8.75
C THR A 85 -9.23 -14.59 -9.56
N ASP A 86 -9.18 -15.92 -9.56
CA ASP A 86 -10.19 -16.77 -10.19
C ASP A 86 -11.60 -16.51 -9.61
N ASP A 87 -11.68 -16.12 -8.33
CA ASP A 87 -12.90 -15.58 -7.74
C ASP A 87 -13.05 -14.08 -8.08
N PRO A 88 -14.09 -13.68 -8.85
CA PRO A 88 -14.33 -12.29 -9.21
C PRO A 88 -14.81 -11.41 -8.05
N ASN A 89 -15.15 -11.97 -6.89
CA ASN A 89 -15.50 -11.22 -5.69
C ASN A 89 -14.30 -10.91 -4.80
N VAL A 90 -13.18 -11.62 -5.01
CA VAL A 90 -11.95 -11.36 -4.26
C VAL A 90 -11.21 -10.19 -4.92
N ARG A 91 -10.97 -9.16 -4.11
CA ARG A 91 -10.19 -7.97 -4.46
C ARG A 91 -8.99 -7.92 -3.51
N PRO A 92 -7.86 -8.56 -3.86
CA PRO A 92 -6.78 -8.76 -2.90
C PRO A 92 -6.17 -7.48 -2.36
N HIS A 93 -5.95 -6.51 -3.23
CA HIS A 93 -5.43 -5.21 -2.87
C HIS A 93 -6.39 -4.42 -1.98
N GLU A 94 -7.69 -4.53 -2.24
CA GLU A 94 -8.72 -3.97 -1.37
C GLU A 94 -8.72 -4.66 0.01
N LEU A 95 -8.54 -5.98 0.05
CA LEU A 95 -8.42 -6.72 1.31
C LEU A 95 -7.19 -6.28 2.11
N SER A 96 -6.06 -6.03 1.47
CA SER A 96 -4.86 -5.48 2.13
C SER A 96 -5.16 -4.14 2.80
N TRP A 97 -5.85 -3.23 2.11
CA TRP A 97 -6.25 -1.95 2.68
C TRP A 97 -7.28 -2.08 3.79
N ARG A 98 -8.30 -2.94 3.63
CA ARG A 98 -9.27 -3.21 4.70
C ARG A 98 -8.60 -3.73 5.96
N ARG A 99 -7.59 -4.58 5.84
CA ARG A 99 -6.77 -5.03 6.98
C ARG A 99 -5.98 -3.89 7.63
N LEU A 100 -5.43 -2.97 6.85
CA LEU A 100 -4.79 -1.75 7.36
C LEU A 100 -5.79 -0.87 8.11
N VAL A 101 -7.01 -0.69 7.57
CA VAL A 101 -8.09 0.04 8.24
C VAL A 101 -8.48 -0.60 9.57
N GLN A 102 -8.68 -1.92 9.59
CA GLN A 102 -8.98 -2.68 10.81
C GLN A 102 -7.89 -2.56 11.88
N ALA A 103 -6.63 -2.40 11.46
CA ALA A 103 -5.50 -2.18 12.35
C ALA A 103 -5.35 -0.71 12.78
N GLY A 104 -6.24 0.20 12.38
CA GLY A 104 -6.16 1.62 12.69
C GLY A 104 -5.09 2.39 11.92
N LEU A 105 -4.60 1.82 10.82
CA LEU A 105 -3.44 2.32 10.08
C LEU A 105 -3.80 3.11 8.83
N ALA A 106 -5.02 2.89 8.35
CA ALA A 106 -5.56 3.51 7.18
C ALA A 106 -7.01 3.92 7.43
N GLU A 107 -7.51 4.80 6.59
CA GLU A 107 -8.89 5.23 6.58
C GLU A 107 -9.53 4.94 5.22
N VAL A 108 -10.85 4.81 5.22
CA VAL A 108 -11.66 4.67 4.01
C VAL A 108 -12.05 6.05 3.54
N LEU A 109 -11.78 6.34 2.27
CA LEU A 109 -12.14 7.57 1.59
C LEU A 109 -13.27 7.27 0.59
N PRO A 110 -14.55 7.50 0.96
CA PRO A 110 -15.66 7.28 0.05
C PRO A 110 -15.62 8.30 -1.09
N ILE A 111 -15.67 7.82 -2.33
CA ILE A 111 -15.69 8.65 -3.56
C ILE A 111 -17.08 8.68 -4.15
N SER A 112 -17.80 7.55 -4.05
CA SER A 112 -19.19 7.44 -4.45
C SER A 112 -19.87 6.35 -3.63
N LYS A 113 -21.19 6.16 -3.83
CA LYS A 113 -21.97 5.09 -3.18
C LYS A 113 -21.37 3.69 -3.32
N THR A 114 -20.55 3.45 -4.35
CA THR A 114 -20.01 2.13 -4.68
C THR A 114 -18.49 2.10 -4.82
N LYS A 115 -17.81 3.23 -4.57
CA LYS A 115 -16.36 3.33 -4.76
C LYS A 115 -15.70 3.98 -3.56
N ASN A 116 -14.74 3.24 -3.01
CA ASN A 116 -13.86 3.70 -1.95
C ASN A 116 -12.43 3.76 -2.48
N ARG A 117 -11.70 4.78 -2.02
CA ARG A 117 -10.24 4.74 -1.93
C ARG A 117 -9.84 4.58 -0.47
N TYR A 118 -8.55 4.44 -0.25
CA TYR A 118 -7.96 4.29 1.05
C TYR A 118 -6.75 5.21 1.14
N ALA A 119 -6.44 5.68 2.34
CA ALA A 119 -5.23 6.41 2.64
C ALA A 119 -4.67 5.93 3.97
N PHE A 120 -3.35 5.91 4.11
CA PHE A 120 -2.76 5.77 5.44
C PHE A 120 -3.13 7.00 6.28
N VAL A 121 -3.41 6.79 7.56
CA VAL A 121 -3.48 7.89 8.53
C VAL A 121 -2.07 8.52 8.58
N LYS A 122 -1.94 9.86 8.62
CA LYS A 122 -0.62 10.52 8.59
C LYS A 122 0.25 9.99 9.73
N TYR A 123 1.36 9.31 9.41
CA TYR A 123 2.26 8.72 10.41
C TYR A 123 3.34 9.70 10.85
N PRO A 124 3.66 9.76 12.15
CA PRO A 124 4.86 10.41 12.63
C PRO A 124 6.07 9.48 12.38
N GLY A 125 6.77 9.68 11.27
CA GLY A 125 8.16 9.23 11.05
C GLY A 125 8.45 7.72 11.02
N VAL A 126 9.69 7.40 10.64
CA VAL A 126 10.24 6.06 10.35
C VAL A 126 10.27 5.14 11.59
N SER A 127 10.39 5.71 12.79
CA SER A 127 10.42 4.98 14.07
C SER A 127 9.12 4.20 14.32
N THR A 128 7.98 4.81 14.01
CA THR A 128 6.65 4.21 14.20
C THR A 128 6.40 3.06 13.21
N THR A 129 6.94 3.15 11.99
CA THR A 129 6.87 2.07 10.98
C THR A 129 7.57 0.79 11.46
N ARG A 130 8.71 0.93 12.17
CA ARG A 130 9.47 -0.22 12.70
C ARG A 130 8.70 -0.93 13.82
N ILE A 131 8.13 -0.17 14.76
CA ILE A 131 7.27 -0.69 15.83
C ILE A 131 6.11 -1.50 15.24
N LEU A 132 5.48 -0.96 14.20
CA LEU A 132 4.34 -1.58 13.56
C LEU A 132 4.68 -2.88 12.80
N LEU A 133 5.81 -2.89 12.10
CA LEU A 133 6.31 -4.09 11.45
C LEU A 133 6.65 -5.17 12.47
N ASP A 134 7.10 -4.79 13.65
CA ASP A 134 7.39 -5.73 14.74
C ASP A 134 6.11 -6.20 15.44
N GLU A 135 5.08 -5.37 15.61
CA GLU A 135 3.75 -5.79 16.07
C GLU A 135 3.05 -6.75 15.10
N LEU A 136 3.13 -6.48 13.79
CA LEU A 136 2.58 -7.37 12.77
C LEU A 136 3.29 -8.74 12.73
N LYS A 137 4.57 -8.81 13.12
CA LYS A 137 5.30 -10.08 13.31
C LYS A 137 4.86 -10.81 14.57
N ARG A 138 4.68 -10.11 15.70
CA ARG A 138 4.25 -10.69 16.99
C ARG A 138 2.86 -11.33 16.90
N ARG A 139 1.89 -10.64 16.29
CA ARG A 139 0.53 -11.19 16.08
C ARG A 139 0.50 -12.44 15.20
N LYS A 140 1.54 -12.70 14.42
CA LYS A 140 1.68 -13.90 13.59
C LYS A 140 2.30 -15.10 14.31
N THR A 141 2.95 -14.86 15.44
CA THR A 141 3.68 -15.88 16.21
C THR A 141 2.91 -16.37 17.44
N GLY A 142 1.78 -15.75 17.78
CA GLY A 142 0.94 -16.19 18.90
C GLY A 142 1.51 -15.83 20.28
N GLU A 143 2.40 -14.84 20.33
CA GLU A 143 2.86 -14.17 21.55
C GLU A 143 2.09 -12.87 21.78
#